data_AF-A0A6G2QDL4-F1
#
_entry.id   AF-A0A6G2QDL4-F1
#
_cell.length_a   1.000
_cell.length_b   1.000
_cell.length_c   1.000
_cell.angle_alpha   90.00
_cell.angle_beta   90.00
_cell.angle_gamma   90.00
#
_symmetry.space_group_name_H-M   'P 1'
#
loop_
_entity.id
_entity.type
_entity.pdbx_description
1 polymer ?
#
loop_
_entity_poly.entity_id
_entity_poly.type
_entity_poly.pdbx_seq_one_letter_code
_entity_poly.pdbx_strand_id
1 'polypeptide(L)'
;MRVYVPLTLPGLAEAHRTGELGAGPFTGYAVTPALRAWYRSDDVEELEYAALGRAALASLRLLAADEDAPRRRIVVAVDVADGAVTAAS
;
A
#
# COMPACT_ATOMS: atom_id res chain seq x y z
N MET A 1 -9.30 3.85 -8.94
CA MET A 1 -8.94 2.66 -8.14
C MET A 1 -8.38 3.05 -6.77
N ARG A 2 -8.55 2.18 -5.76
CA ARG A 2 -7.92 2.33 -4.45
C ARG A 2 -6.54 1.69 -4.41
N VAL A 3 -5.56 2.41 -3.86
CA VAL A 3 -4.18 1.99 -3.66
C VAL A 3 -3.85 2.02 -2.17
N TYR A 4 -3.27 0.94 -1.68
CA TYR A 4 -2.83 0.76 -0.30
C TYR A 4 -1.31 0.91 -0.21
N VAL A 5 -0.86 1.93 0.48
CA VAL A 5 0.56 2.28 0.60
C VAL A 5 1.07 1.85 1.98
N PRO A 6 2.04 0.93 2.07
CA PRO A 6 2.65 0.57 3.34
C PRO A 6 3.51 1.73 3.85
N LEU A 7 3.36 2.09 5.12
CA LEU A 7 4.22 3.06 5.78
C LEU A 7 4.63 2.57 7.17
N THR A 8 5.52 3.32 7.80
CA THR A 8 5.75 3.31 9.25
C THR A 8 5.06 4.51 9.88
N LEU A 9 4.95 4.57 11.21
CA LEU A 9 4.38 5.73 11.89
C LEU A 9 5.19 7.03 11.63
N PRO A 10 6.54 7.01 11.67
CA PRO A 10 7.34 8.16 11.22
C PRO A 10 7.08 8.53 9.76
N GLY A 11 6.96 7.53 8.86
CA GLY A 11 6.64 7.78 7.45
C GLY A 11 5.27 8.45 7.24
N LEU A 12 4.26 8.06 8.03
CA LEU A 12 2.96 8.74 8.01
C LEU A 12 3.05 10.18 8.54
N ALA A 13 3.84 10.42 9.58
CA ALA A 13 4.05 11.77 10.11
C ALA A 13 4.77 12.68 9.11
N GLU A 14 5.75 12.14 8.37
CA GLU A 14 6.39 12.82 7.23
C GLU A 14 5.36 13.18 6.17
N ALA A 15 4.58 12.20 5.72
CA ALA A 15 3.59 12.41 4.67
C ALA A 15 2.52 13.43 5.06
N HIS A 16 2.09 13.44 6.32
CA HIS A 16 1.17 14.46 6.83
C HIS A 16 1.79 15.87 6.79
N ARG A 17 3.09 16.00 7.05
CA ARG A 17 3.78 17.29 7.10
C ARG A 17 4.10 17.83 5.70
N THR A 18 4.48 16.97 4.76
CA THR A 18 4.86 17.38 3.39
C THR A 18 3.69 17.34 2.41
N GLY A 19 2.65 16.57 2.71
CA GLY A 19 1.59 16.24 1.75
C GLY A 19 2.01 15.15 0.74
N GLU A 20 3.17 14.52 0.92
CA GLU A 20 3.74 13.56 -0.03
C GLU A 20 4.02 12.21 0.64
N LEU A 21 3.61 11.11 0.02
CA LEU A 21 3.77 9.75 0.59
C LEU A 21 5.18 9.16 0.44
N GLY A 22 6.11 9.87 -0.18
CA GLY A 22 7.51 9.46 -0.33
C GLY A 22 8.29 10.34 -1.31
N ALA A 23 9.62 10.29 -1.22
CA ALA A 23 10.51 11.00 -2.13
C ALA A 23 10.78 10.16 -3.40
N GLY A 24 9.85 10.18 -4.36
CA GLY A 24 9.97 9.47 -5.64
C GLY A 24 9.05 8.24 -5.78
N PRO A 25 9.31 7.36 -6.76
CA PRO A 25 8.48 6.17 -6.98
C PRO A 25 8.46 5.27 -5.74
N PHE A 26 7.27 4.92 -5.27
CA PHE A 26 7.07 4.03 -4.14
C PHE A 26 6.16 2.86 -4.53
N THR A 27 6.22 1.78 -3.75
CA THR A 27 5.38 0.60 -3.98
C THR A 27 4.00 0.81 -3.35
N GLY A 28 2.95 0.69 -4.16
CA GLY A 28 1.56 0.60 -3.72
C GLY A 28 0.96 -0.77 -4.05
N TYR A 29 -0.07 -1.16 -3.31
CA TYR A 29 -0.82 -2.40 -3.54
C TYR A 29 -2.25 -2.06 -3.92
N ALA A 30 -2.79 -2.70 -4.94
CA ALA A 30 -4.14 -2.44 -5.40
C ALA A 30 -4.74 -3.70 -6.01
N VAL A 31 -6.02 -3.62 -6.38
CA VAL A 31 -6.69 -4.66 -7.15
C VAL A 31 -6.23 -4.61 -8.60
N THR A 32 -5.12 -5.30 -8.90
CA THR A 32 -4.56 -5.39 -10.25
C THR A 32 -5.22 -6.54 -11.04
N PRO A 33 -5.13 -6.53 -12.39
CA PRO A 33 -5.57 -7.67 -13.21
C PRO A 33 -4.91 -9.00 -12.79
N ALA A 34 -3.61 -8.96 -12.44
CA ALA A 34 -2.89 -10.12 -11.94
C ALA A 34 -3.44 -10.63 -10.59
N LEU A 35 -3.83 -9.71 -9.68
CA LEU A 35 -4.47 -10.10 -8.42
C LEU A 35 -5.82 -10.78 -8.67
N ARG A 36 -6.66 -10.20 -9.54
CA ARG A 36 -7.97 -10.77 -9.92
C ARG A 36 -7.83 -12.19 -10.46
N ALA A 37 -6.92 -12.37 -11.41
CA ALA A 37 -6.66 -13.68 -12.02
C ALA A 37 -6.20 -14.74 -11.00
N TRP A 38 -5.38 -14.34 -10.02
CA TRP A 38 -4.84 -15.27 -9.02
C TRP A 38 -5.85 -15.61 -7.91
N TYR A 39 -6.60 -14.62 -7.42
CA TYR A 39 -7.56 -14.81 -6.33
C TYR A 39 -8.82 -15.56 -6.79
N ARG A 40 -9.12 -15.57 -8.10
CA ARG A 40 -10.32 -16.21 -8.69
C ARG A 40 -11.62 -15.75 -8.01
N SER A 41 -11.64 -14.51 -7.53
CA SER A 41 -12.82 -13.84 -7.00
C SER A 41 -13.11 -12.64 -7.89
N ASP A 42 -14.39 -12.46 -8.21
CA ASP A 42 -14.89 -11.28 -8.90
C ASP A 42 -15.43 -10.23 -7.90
N ASP A 43 -15.48 -10.58 -6.60
CA ASP A 43 -15.89 -9.66 -5.55
C ASP A 43 -14.79 -8.63 -5.28
N VAL A 44 -15.10 -7.36 -5.55
CA VAL A 44 -14.16 -6.26 -5.39
C VAL A 44 -13.78 -6.04 -3.92
N GLU A 45 -14.68 -6.27 -2.97
CA GLU A 45 -14.41 -6.07 -1.55
C GLU A 45 -13.39 -7.11 -1.05
N GLU A 46 -13.53 -8.36 -1.46
CA GLU A 46 -12.56 -9.42 -1.15
C GLU A 46 -11.17 -9.12 -1.73
N LEU A 47 -11.13 -8.63 -2.98
CA LEU A 47 -9.89 -8.28 -3.65
C LEU A 47 -9.23 -7.04 -3.01
N GLU A 48 -10.01 -6.05 -2.60
CA GLU A 48 -9.53 -4.89 -1.85
C GLU A 48 -8.95 -5.31 -0.49
N TYR A 49 -9.61 -6.23 0.21
CA TYR A 49 -9.08 -6.81 1.44
C TYR A 49 -7.77 -7.57 1.21
N ALA A 50 -7.66 -8.34 0.11
CA ALA A 50 -6.43 -9.02 -0.26
C ALA A 50 -5.28 -8.04 -0.57
N ALA A 51 -5.56 -6.94 -1.28
CA ALA A 51 -4.58 -5.88 -1.56
C ALA A 51 -4.13 -5.17 -0.27
N LEU A 52 -5.08 -4.81 0.61
CA LEU A 52 -4.80 -4.25 1.93
C LEU A 52 -3.92 -5.20 2.78
N GLY A 53 -4.22 -6.49 2.79
CA GLY A 53 -3.44 -7.51 3.49
C GLY A 53 -1.98 -7.58 3.00
N ARG A 54 -1.77 -7.50 1.68
CA ARG A 54 -0.42 -7.45 1.08
C ARG A 54 0.34 -6.18 1.46
N ALA A 55 -0.32 -5.01 1.47
CA ALA A 55 0.28 -3.78 1.98
C ALA A 55 0.62 -3.89 3.48
N ALA A 56 -0.24 -4.47 4.29
CA ALA A 56 0.01 -4.65 5.72
C ALA A 56 1.23 -5.56 5.98
N LEU A 57 1.44 -6.59 5.16
CA LEU A 57 2.64 -7.43 5.20
C LEU A 57 3.89 -6.66 4.76
N ALA A 58 3.77 -5.77 3.78
CA ALA A 58 4.88 -4.91 3.36
C ALA A 58 5.29 -3.90 4.45
N SER A 59 4.32 -3.32 5.17
CA SER A 59 4.58 -2.45 6.32
C SER A 59 5.40 -3.15 7.41
N LEU A 60 5.18 -4.46 7.64
CA LEU A 60 6.02 -5.24 8.55
C LEU A 60 7.49 -5.33 8.11
N ARG A 61 7.75 -5.41 6.81
CA ARG A 61 9.13 -5.40 6.29
C ARG A 61 9.79 -4.04 6.50
N LEU A 62 9.04 -2.95 6.36
CA LEU A 62 9.52 -1.59 6.69
C LEU A 62 9.86 -1.47 8.18
N LEU A 63 8.99 -1.96 9.06
CA LEU A 63 9.24 -1.96 10.51
C LEU A 63 10.43 -2.85 10.89
N ALA A 64 10.65 -3.96 10.19
CA ALA A 64 11.80 -4.82 10.44
C ALA A 64 13.13 -4.17 10.00
N ALA A 65 13.09 -3.24 9.05
CA ALA A 65 14.27 -2.51 8.57
C ALA A 65 14.61 -1.27 9.40
N ASP A 66 13.66 -0.79 10.23
CA ASP A 66 13.82 0.39 11.09
C ASP A 66 13.63 -0.03 12.55
N GLU A 67 14.75 -0.24 13.25
CA GLU A 67 14.72 -0.75 14.63
C GLU A 67 14.09 0.24 15.61
N ASP A 68 14.17 1.54 15.33
CA ASP A 68 13.68 2.63 16.18
C ASP A 68 12.20 2.96 15.92
N ALA A 69 11.64 2.55 14.78
CA ALA A 69 10.24 2.76 14.47
C ALA A 69 9.31 2.05 15.49
N PRO A 70 8.30 2.76 16.04
CA PRO A 70 7.27 2.14 16.86
C PRO A 70 6.62 0.95 16.14
N ARG A 71 6.46 -0.17 16.85
CA ARG A 71 5.96 -1.46 16.31
C ARG A 71 4.45 -1.41 16.03
N ARG A 72 4.05 -0.54 15.11
CA ARG A 72 2.67 -0.34 14.66
C ARG A 72 2.65 -0.33 13.15
N ARG A 73 1.93 -1.30 12.56
CA ARG A 73 1.71 -1.35 11.12
C ARG A 73 0.85 -0.18 10.68
N ILE A 74 1.26 0.47 9.60
CA ILE A 74 0.52 1.56 8.99
C ILE A 74 0.32 1.25 7.52
N VAL A 75 -0.91 1.40 7.06
CA VAL A 75 -1.27 1.36 5.64
C VAL A 75 -2.19 2.55 5.37
N VAL A 76 -1.85 3.33 4.34
CA VAL A 76 -2.68 4.45 3.87
C VAL A 76 -3.46 3.98 2.66
N ALA A 77 -4.77 4.19 2.66
CA ALA A 77 -5.60 3.99 1.47
C ALA A 77 -5.75 5.32 0.73
N VAL A 78 -5.49 5.31 -0.57
CA VAL A 78 -5.60 6.48 -1.45
C VAL A 78 -6.42 6.10 -2.67
N ASP A 79 -7.40 6.93 -3.01
CA ASP A 79 -8.17 6.77 -4.24
C ASP A 79 -7.52 7.61 -5.35
N VAL A 80 -7.14 6.95 -6.44
CA VAL A 80 -6.45 7.55 -7.60
C VAL A 80 -7.15 7.18 -8.91
N ALA A 81 -6.95 7.98 -9.96
CA ALA A 81 -7.41 7.62 -11.30
C ALA A 81 -6.63 6.39 -11.81
N ASP A 82 -7.30 5.49 -12.52
CA ASP A 82 -6.69 4.22 -12.97
C ASP A 82 -5.45 4.45 -13.86
N GLY A 83 -5.49 5.47 -14.73
CA GLY A 83 -4.35 5.84 -15.58
C GLY A 83 -3.16 6.46 -14.85
N ALA A 84 -3.27 6.74 -13.55
CA ALA A 84 -2.18 7.24 -12.72
C ALA A 84 -1.33 6.11 -12.11
N VAL A 85 -1.70 4.84 -12.34
CA VAL A 85 -1.01 3.68 -11.78
C VAL A 85 -0.39 2.85 -12.90
N THR A 86 0.89 2.51 -12.75
CA THR A 86 1.57 1.52 -13.60
C THR A 86 1.72 0.24 -12.80
N ALA A 87 1.21 -0.88 -13.33
CA ALA A 87 1.43 -2.18 -12.70
C ALA A 87 2.92 -2.54 -12.77
N ALA A 88 3.48 -2.96 -11.64
CA ALA A 88 4.82 -3.54 -11.62
C ALA A 88 4.78 -4.84 -12.46
N SER A 89 5.68 -4.93 -13.43
CA SER A 89 5.95 -6.11 -14.26
C SER A 89 6.58 -7.24 -13.47
#